data_AF-A0A818ID54-F1
#
_entry.id   AF-A0A818ID54-F1
#
_cell.length_a   1.000
_cell.length_b   1.000
_cell.length_c   1.000
_cell.angle_alpha   90.00
_cell.angle_beta   90.00
_cell.angle_gamma   90.00
#
_symmetry.space_group_name_H-M   'P 1'
#
loop_
_entity.id
_entity.type
_entity.pdbx_description
1 polymer ?
#
loop_
_entity_poly.entity_id
_entity_poly.type
_entity_poly.pdbx_seq_one_letter_code
_entity_poly.pdbx_strand_id
1 'polypeptide(L)'
;MPCSPCTIMEYDIYELIQIETGNFLKRMGWPVNSTTDEARVKWKLAMKFLIPMKFDVDRAINLYRAHETIRKTENLDRIWINNPNLIREIQSNKFFSLRQLPNQPLNVYFTAAQVSNGSSTNSLSQQERELISLQALICQLDVATESVEIQNSGLNFIYDMQSCSASQFDMNLSKKILRLVQGNYPAMVKTIFIVSAPKWFKIAYKVTMHSADQMRDVLITHYGYSLNDLPTSLGGSFDAIIDGDNRYQTCLSTIMDSQSICHSYYSLDYQPVTAKPTSNILFFNTDHYHHNQNQDATSSQTPTASVVSSPSKSLVAIVQLRRNHDSSASSSQIRGRKRESSSSTDSEKRRRSNESLIEEEPPKMRSLIYIPQEISSK
;
A
#
# COMPACT_ATOMS: atom_id res chain seq x y z
N MET A 1 13.82 32.63 -38.91
CA MET A 1 13.86 32.79 -37.43
C MET A 1 13.76 31.41 -36.83
N PRO A 2 14.75 30.93 -36.06
CA PRO A 2 14.59 29.70 -35.30
C PRO A 2 13.92 30.04 -33.96
N CYS A 3 12.83 29.36 -33.62
CA CYS A 3 12.23 29.43 -32.30
C CYS A 3 13.19 28.82 -31.27
N SER A 4 13.49 29.58 -30.21
CA SER A 4 14.26 29.12 -29.06
C SER A 4 13.57 27.94 -28.36
N PRO A 5 14.31 26.99 -27.76
CA PRO A 5 13.73 25.90 -26.98
C PRO A 5 13.11 26.43 -25.68
N CYS A 6 11.98 25.86 -25.26
CA CYS A 6 11.34 26.07 -23.96
C CYS A 6 12.26 25.59 -22.81
N THR A 7 13.10 26.47 -22.27
CA THR A 7 13.93 26.19 -21.07
C THR A 7 13.23 26.60 -19.74
N ILE A 8 11.96 27.02 -19.80
CA ILE A 8 11.28 27.69 -18.67
C ILE A 8 10.60 26.70 -17.69
N MET A 9 10.39 25.44 -18.08
CA MET A 9 9.65 24.47 -17.24
C MET A 9 10.52 23.71 -16.22
N GLU A 10 11.83 23.63 -16.45
CA GLU A 10 12.71 22.75 -15.68
C GLU A 10 13.22 23.42 -14.39
N TYR A 11 13.49 24.72 -14.44
CA TYR A 11 13.93 25.51 -13.28
C TYR A 11 12.88 25.60 -12.17
N ASP A 12 11.60 25.67 -12.52
CA ASP A 12 10.47 25.80 -11.58
C ASP A 12 10.32 24.55 -10.68
N ILE A 13 10.56 23.35 -11.25
CA ILE A 13 10.44 22.09 -10.51
C ILE A 13 11.57 21.94 -9.48
N TYR A 14 12.82 22.25 -9.85
CA TYR A 14 13.94 22.16 -8.92
C TYR A 14 13.80 23.16 -7.77
N GLU A 15 13.35 24.37 -8.06
CA GLU A 15 13.10 25.39 -7.04
C GLU A 15 11.97 24.96 -6.08
N LEU A 16 10.86 24.43 -6.61
CA LEU A 16 9.77 23.88 -5.80
C LEU A 16 10.25 22.76 -4.88
N ILE A 17 11.03 21.81 -5.41
CA ILE A 17 11.58 20.69 -4.61
C ILE A 17 12.41 21.22 -3.45
N GLN A 18 13.28 22.20 -3.70
CA GLN A 18 14.14 22.78 -2.67
C GLN A 18 13.32 23.51 -1.59
N ILE A 19 12.37 24.34 -2.02
CA ILE A 19 11.52 25.13 -1.12
C ILE A 19 10.68 24.22 -0.24
N GLU A 20 9.94 23.27 -0.83
CA GLU A 20 8.99 22.48 -0.05
C GLU A 20 9.67 21.42 0.82
N THR A 21 10.81 20.90 0.38
CA THR A 21 11.64 20.04 1.25
C THR A 21 12.19 20.84 2.41
N GLY A 22 12.69 22.06 2.18
CA GLY A 22 13.12 22.97 3.24
C GLY A 22 11.99 23.29 4.24
N ASN A 23 10.78 23.55 3.74
CA ASN A 23 9.59 23.78 4.57
C ASN A 23 9.23 22.57 5.44
N PHE A 24 9.27 21.37 4.86
CA PHE A 24 9.06 20.12 5.59
C PHE A 24 10.10 19.93 6.69
N LEU A 25 11.38 20.05 6.36
CA LEU A 25 12.49 19.89 7.32
C LEU A 25 12.38 20.89 8.48
N LYS A 26 12.10 22.16 8.18
CA LYS A 26 11.90 23.22 9.17
C LYS A 26 10.75 22.90 10.13
N ARG A 27 9.62 22.42 9.61
CA ARG A 27 8.46 22.05 10.43
C ARG A 27 8.68 20.80 11.27
N MET A 28 9.55 19.90 10.82
CA MET A 28 9.97 18.72 11.58
C MET A 28 11.07 19.02 12.60
N GLY A 29 11.65 20.24 12.60
CA GLY A 29 12.79 20.60 13.45
C GLY A 29 14.09 19.90 13.04
N TRP A 30 14.21 19.54 11.76
CA TRP A 30 15.37 18.85 11.20
C TRP A 30 16.34 19.84 10.53
N PRO A 31 17.63 19.48 10.40
CA PRO A 31 18.61 20.34 9.74
C PRO A 31 18.22 20.59 8.28
N VAL A 32 18.11 21.87 7.91
CA VAL A 32 17.79 22.29 6.52
C VAL A 32 19.05 22.45 5.68
N ASN A 33 20.11 23.01 6.26
CA ASN A 33 21.38 23.29 5.58
C ASN A 33 22.51 22.61 6.34
N SER A 34 22.86 21.39 5.95
CA SER A 34 24.01 20.69 6.51
C SER A 34 24.53 19.67 5.49
N THR A 35 25.86 19.59 5.37
CA THR A 35 26.54 18.59 4.54
C THR A 35 26.70 17.25 5.25
N THR A 36 26.26 17.13 6.51
CA THR A 36 26.35 15.89 7.30
C THR A 36 25.52 14.77 6.67
N ASP A 37 26.00 13.54 6.84
CA ASP A 37 25.30 12.33 6.37
C ASP A 37 23.88 12.25 6.96
N GLU A 38 23.71 12.62 8.24
CA GLU A 38 22.41 12.69 8.89
C GLU A 38 21.46 13.65 8.17
N ALA A 39 21.93 14.84 7.78
CA ALA A 39 21.10 15.81 7.07
C ALA A 39 20.71 15.30 5.67
N ARG A 40 21.62 14.59 4.98
CA ARG A 40 21.29 13.93 3.70
C ARG A 40 20.23 12.85 3.86
N VAL A 41 20.30 12.04 4.92
CA VAL A 41 19.27 11.03 5.22
C VAL A 41 17.94 11.69 5.56
N LYS A 42 17.92 12.76 6.36
CA LYS A 42 16.69 13.52 6.65
C LYS A 42 16.09 14.18 5.42
N TRP A 43 16.92 14.67 4.50
CA TRP A 43 16.46 15.18 3.21
C TRP A 43 15.76 14.09 2.39
N LYS A 44 16.41 12.93 2.21
CA LYS A 44 15.82 11.78 1.50
C LYS A 44 14.52 11.31 2.18
N LEU A 45 14.51 11.27 3.51
CA LEU A 45 13.32 10.94 4.29
C LEU A 45 12.18 11.93 4.04
N ALA A 46 12.45 13.23 4.01
CA ALA A 46 11.43 14.24 3.70
C ALA A 46 10.87 14.05 2.27
N MET A 47 11.75 13.85 1.29
CA MET A 47 11.37 13.57 -0.10
C MET A 47 10.45 12.35 -0.23
N LYS A 48 10.75 11.27 0.50
CA LYS A 48 9.95 10.03 0.54
C LYS A 48 8.49 10.27 0.91
N PHE A 49 8.18 11.29 1.73
CA PHE A 49 6.82 11.65 2.10
C PHE A 49 6.22 12.78 1.23
N LEU A 50 7.06 13.66 0.68
CA LEU A 50 6.63 14.77 -0.18
C LEU A 50 6.22 14.30 -1.57
N ILE A 51 7.01 13.42 -2.20
CA ILE A 51 6.77 12.91 -3.55
C ILE A 51 5.36 12.35 -3.72
N PRO A 52 4.89 11.37 -2.91
CA PRO A 52 3.54 10.82 -3.08
C PRO A 52 2.44 11.86 -2.80
N MET A 53 2.74 12.90 -2.03
CA MET A 53 1.82 14.01 -1.72
C MET A 53 1.92 15.16 -2.73
N LYS A 54 2.72 15.03 -3.79
CA LYS A 54 2.96 16.08 -4.80
C LYS A 54 3.45 17.38 -4.17
N PHE A 55 4.36 17.26 -3.20
CA PHE A 55 4.97 18.37 -2.45
C PHE A 55 4.00 19.20 -1.60
N ASP A 56 2.81 18.68 -1.28
CA ASP A 56 1.97 19.25 -0.23
C ASP A 56 2.57 18.93 1.15
N VAL A 57 3.19 19.94 1.76
CA VAL A 57 3.93 19.81 3.03
C VAL A 57 3.03 19.38 4.19
N ASP A 58 1.81 19.91 4.29
CA ASP A 58 0.88 19.57 5.36
C ASP A 58 0.45 18.11 5.28
N ARG A 59 0.09 17.66 4.08
CA ARG A 59 -0.28 16.25 3.83
C ARG A 59 0.92 15.32 4.03
N ALA A 60 2.12 15.72 3.61
CA ALA A 60 3.34 14.93 3.81
C ALA A 60 3.68 14.75 5.29
N ILE A 61 3.59 15.80 6.11
CA ILE A 61 3.83 15.71 7.55
C ILE A 61 2.80 14.81 8.22
N ASN A 62 1.53 14.92 7.83
CA ASN A 62 0.47 14.04 8.34
C ASN A 62 0.74 12.58 7.96
N LEU A 63 1.15 12.32 6.72
CA LEU A 63 1.53 10.98 6.26
C LEU A 63 2.73 10.43 7.04
N TYR A 64 3.78 11.24 7.27
CA TYR A 64 4.93 10.85 8.09
C TYR A 64 4.53 10.48 9.52
N ARG A 65 3.73 11.33 10.18
CA ARG A 65 3.28 11.07 11.55
C ARG A 65 2.42 9.81 11.63
N ALA A 66 1.50 9.64 10.68
CA ALA A 66 0.64 8.46 10.65
C ALA A 66 1.46 7.18 10.39
N HIS A 67 2.47 7.26 9.52
CA HIS A 67 3.44 6.19 9.28
C HIS A 67 4.20 5.79 10.55
N GLU A 68 4.72 6.77 11.29
CA GLU A 68 5.41 6.53 12.56
C GLU A 68 4.48 5.93 13.63
N THR A 69 3.24 6.41 13.71
CA THR A 69 2.24 5.88 14.64
C THR A 69 1.92 4.42 14.32
N ILE A 70 1.61 4.08 13.08
CA ILE A 70 1.24 2.70 12.73
C ILE A 70 2.42 1.74 12.91
N ARG A 71 3.65 2.17 12.61
CA ARG A 71 4.86 1.37 12.86
C ARG A 71 4.98 1.01 14.34
N LYS A 72 4.80 1.98 15.25
CA LYS A 72 4.84 1.72 16.70
C LYS A 72 3.69 0.82 17.16
N THR A 73 2.47 1.11 16.72
CA THR A 73 1.28 0.34 17.13
C THR A 73 1.35 -1.13 16.70
N GLU A 74 1.96 -1.42 15.54
CA GLU A 74 2.09 -2.79 15.02
C GLU A 74 3.46 -3.43 15.33
N ASN A 75 4.29 -2.82 16.19
CA ASN A 75 5.64 -3.29 16.58
C ASN A 75 6.62 -3.47 15.41
N LEU A 76 6.65 -2.48 14.52
CA LEU A 76 7.49 -2.42 13.33
C LEU A 76 8.60 -1.38 13.44
N ASP A 77 8.63 -0.57 14.50
CA ASP A 77 9.61 0.48 14.73
C ASP A 77 11.03 -0.04 15.07
N ARG A 78 11.14 -1.32 15.45
CA ARG A 78 12.42 -2.02 15.66
C ARG A 78 12.34 -3.45 15.14
N ILE A 79 12.96 -3.71 13.99
CA ILE A 79 12.94 -5.01 13.32
C ILE A 79 14.34 -5.63 13.36
N TRP A 80 14.43 -6.85 13.88
CA TRP A 80 15.66 -7.62 13.82
C TRP A 80 15.76 -8.36 12.48
N ILE A 81 16.53 -7.82 11.55
CA ILE A 81 16.61 -8.35 10.17
C ILE A 81 17.20 -9.77 10.12
N ASN A 82 18.06 -10.11 11.10
CA ASN A 82 18.66 -11.43 11.26
C ASN A 82 17.82 -12.42 12.08
N ASN A 83 16.58 -12.08 12.44
CA ASN A 83 15.67 -13.04 13.08
C ASN A 83 15.42 -14.23 12.12
N PRO A 84 15.73 -15.48 12.52
CA PRO A 84 15.62 -16.63 11.64
C PRO A 84 14.19 -16.90 11.15
N ASN A 85 13.16 -16.50 11.91
CA ASN A 85 11.78 -16.61 11.47
C ASN A 85 11.43 -15.57 10.39
N LEU A 86 11.97 -14.34 10.51
CA LEU A 86 11.79 -13.30 9.51
C LEU A 86 12.51 -13.65 8.21
N ILE A 87 13.75 -14.15 8.30
CA ILE A 87 14.52 -14.62 7.14
C ILE A 87 13.72 -15.68 6.37
N ARG A 88 13.22 -16.70 7.09
CA ARG A 88 12.37 -17.76 6.50
C ARG A 88 11.10 -17.21 5.86
N GLU A 89 10.45 -16.22 6.49
CA GLU A 89 9.24 -15.61 5.93
C GLU A 89 9.54 -14.81 4.65
N ILE A 90 10.64 -14.04 4.59
CA ILE A 90 11.08 -13.32 3.39
C ILE A 90 11.41 -14.31 2.24
N GLN A 91 12.07 -15.41 2.57
CA GLN A 91 12.41 -16.48 1.62
C GLN A 91 11.19 -17.31 1.19
N SER A 92 10.08 -17.29 1.94
CA SER A 92 8.90 -18.12 1.67
C SER A 92 8.15 -17.77 0.40
N ASN A 93 8.39 -16.61 -0.24
CA ASN A 93 7.63 -16.14 -1.42
C ASN A 93 6.15 -15.87 -1.15
N LYS A 94 5.73 -15.91 0.10
CA LYS A 94 4.38 -15.47 0.47
C LYS A 94 4.13 -14.00 0.10
N PHE A 95 5.21 -13.22 0.15
CA PHE A 95 5.27 -11.81 -0.21
C PHE A 95 6.49 -11.56 -1.10
N PHE A 96 6.31 -11.01 -2.28
CA PHE A 96 7.41 -10.52 -3.11
C PHE A 96 6.95 -9.45 -4.08
N SER A 97 7.86 -8.56 -4.48
CA SER A 97 7.61 -7.61 -5.57
C SER A 97 7.94 -8.24 -6.92
N LEU A 98 7.09 -8.01 -7.91
CA LEU A 98 7.47 -8.23 -9.30
C LEU A 98 8.57 -7.24 -9.70
N ARG A 99 9.24 -7.51 -10.82
CA ARG A 99 10.22 -6.59 -11.40
C ARG A 99 9.60 -5.18 -11.54
N GLN A 100 10.34 -4.16 -11.09
CA GLN A 100 9.97 -2.77 -11.32
C GLN A 100 10.12 -2.45 -12.82
N LEU A 101 9.05 -1.93 -13.42
CA LEU A 101 9.04 -1.47 -14.81
C LEU A 101 9.01 0.07 -14.86
N PRO A 102 9.70 0.71 -15.81
CA PRO A 102 9.76 2.16 -15.90
C PRO A 102 8.38 2.83 -15.95
N ASN A 103 8.18 3.85 -15.13
CA ASN A 103 6.96 4.65 -15.03
C ASN A 103 5.71 3.84 -14.63
N GLN A 104 5.86 2.65 -14.06
CA GLN A 104 4.75 1.82 -13.59
C GLN A 104 4.72 1.75 -12.05
N PRO A 105 3.54 1.59 -11.44
CA PRO A 105 3.44 1.22 -10.04
C PRO A 105 4.16 -0.11 -9.79
N LEU A 106 4.80 -0.24 -8.63
CA LEU A 106 5.36 -1.52 -8.23
C LEU A 106 4.22 -2.52 -7.97
N ASN A 107 4.25 -3.66 -8.65
CA ASN A 107 3.29 -4.73 -8.41
C ASN A 107 3.82 -5.66 -7.32
N VAL A 108 3.20 -5.59 -6.14
CA VAL A 108 3.52 -6.41 -4.99
C VAL A 108 2.58 -7.62 -4.98
N TYR A 109 3.15 -8.82 -4.96
CA TYR A 109 2.45 -10.09 -5.04
C TYR A 109 2.33 -10.76 -3.67
N PHE A 110 1.15 -11.32 -3.41
CA PHE A 110 0.77 -11.97 -2.17
C PHE A 110 0.08 -13.28 -2.52
N THR A 111 0.51 -14.40 -1.94
CA THR A 111 -0.21 -15.66 -2.09
C THR A 111 -0.81 -16.14 -0.76
N ALA A 112 -2.05 -16.60 -0.83
CA ALA A 112 -2.73 -17.30 0.26
C ALA A 112 -2.41 -18.80 0.26
N ALA A 113 -1.75 -19.32 -0.77
CA ALA A 113 -1.31 -20.71 -0.80
C ALA A 113 -0.34 -20.94 0.36
N GLN A 114 -0.51 -22.08 1.04
CA GLN A 114 0.47 -22.56 2.00
C GLN A 114 1.75 -22.86 1.22
N VAL A 115 2.77 -22.01 1.35
CA VAL A 115 4.09 -22.36 0.86
C VAL A 115 4.60 -23.45 1.78
N SER A 116 4.73 -24.67 1.25
CA SER A 116 5.20 -25.85 1.98
C SER A 116 6.70 -25.77 2.25
N ASN A 117 7.16 -24.72 2.92
CA ASN A 117 8.49 -24.74 3.51
C ASN A 117 8.37 -25.56 4.79
N GLY A 118 8.67 -26.85 4.66
CA GLY A 118 8.64 -27.81 5.74
C GLY A 118 9.42 -27.29 6.95
N SER A 119 8.80 -27.42 8.13
CA SER A 119 9.39 -27.33 9.46
C SER A 119 9.42 -25.95 10.16
N SER A 120 8.82 -25.97 11.36
CA SER A 120 9.14 -25.17 12.58
C SER A 120 8.35 -23.91 12.95
N THR A 121 7.23 -23.53 12.29
CA THR A 121 6.38 -22.43 12.81
C THR A 121 5.24 -22.88 13.72
N ASN A 122 5.05 -24.19 13.92
CA ASN A 122 4.00 -24.73 14.80
C ASN A 122 4.18 -24.33 16.27
N SER A 123 5.38 -23.90 16.68
CA SER A 123 5.65 -23.39 18.02
C SER A 123 5.31 -21.91 18.21
N LEU A 124 5.09 -21.16 17.12
CA LEU A 124 4.75 -19.75 17.19
C LEU A 124 3.26 -19.55 17.42
N SER A 125 2.91 -18.60 18.27
CA SER A 125 1.54 -18.12 18.41
C SER A 125 1.04 -17.48 17.10
N GLN A 126 -0.28 -17.36 16.95
CA GLN A 126 -0.85 -16.67 15.79
C GLN A 126 -0.36 -15.22 15.68
N GLN A 127 -0.29 -14.51 16.81
CA GLN A 127 0.17 -13.12 16.84
C GLN A 127 1.61 -12.97 16.37
N GLU A 128 2.51 -13.89 16.75
CA GLU A 128 3.89 -13.89 16.29
C GLU A 128 3.99 -14.12 14.78
N ARG A 129 3.20 -15.06 14.22
CA ARG A 129 3.17 -15.29 12.77
C ARG A 129 2.67 -14.05 12.02
N GLU A 130 1.60 -13.41 12.51
CA GLU A 130 1.09 -12.17 11.93
C GLU A 130 2.15 -11.06 11.94
N LEU A 131 2.87 -10.90 13.07
CA LEU A 131 3.94 -9.92 13.20
C LEU A 131 5.09 -10.20 12.24
N ILE A 132 5.55 -11.45 12.15
CA ILE A 132 6.63 -11.86 11.24
C ILE A 132 6.22 -11.61 9.78
N SER A 133 4.99 -11.94 9.38
CA SER A 133 4.47 -11.63 8.06
C SER A 133 4.44 -10.13 7.77
N LEU A 134 4.06 -9.29 8.74
CA LEU A 134 4.07 -7.84 8.58
C LEU A 134 5.48 -7.28 8.47
N GLN A 135 6.42 -7.78 9.27
CA GLN A 135 7.83 -7.41 9.20
C GLN A 135 8.43 -7.79 7.84
N ALA A 136 8.12 -8.99 7.32
CA ALA A 136 8.58 -9.44 6.01
C ALA A 136 8.03 -8.57 4.87
N LEU A 137 6.76 -8.17 4.95
CA LEU A 137 6.16 -7.24 3.99
C LEU A 137 6.83 -5.86 4.06
N ILE A 138 6.95 -5.28 5.25
CA ILE A 138 7.52 -3.94 5.41
C ILE A 138 8.98 -3.87 5.02
N CYS A 139 9.76 -4.91 5.33
CA CYS A 139 11.14 -5.02 4.87
C CYS A 139 11.26 -4.82 3.35
N GLN A 140 10.43 -5.54 2.59
CA GLN A 140 10.44 -5.44 1.14
C GLN A 140 9.90 -4.11 0.61
N LEU A 141 8.86 -3.55 1.26
CA LEU A 141 8.32 -2.24 0.88
C LEU A 141 9.29 -1.10 1.21
N ASP A 142 10.03 -1.19 2.32
CA ASP A 142 10.99 -0.15 2.73
C ASP A 142 12.12 -0.06 1.71
N VAL A 143 12.64 -1.22 1.28
CA VAL A 143 13.62 -1.35 0.18
C VAL A 143 13.04 -0.79 -1.12
N ALA A 144 11.84 -1.19 -1.50
CA ALA A 144 11.18 -0.70 -2.70
C ALA A 144 11.01 0.83 -2.70
N THR A 145 10.67 1.40 -1.55
CA THR A 145 10.45 2.84 -1.39
C THR A 145 11.72 3.64 -1.14
N GLU A 146 12.92 3.06 -1.25
CA GLU A 146 14.14 3.83 -1.50
C GLU A 146 14.15 4.42 -2.92
N SER A 147 13.40 3.81 -3.87
CA SER A 147 13.25 4.33 -5.23
C SER A 147 12.26 5.48 -5.30
N VAL A 148 12.73 6.64 -5.76
CA VAL A 148 11.92 7.82 -6.10
C VAL A 148 10.84 7.49 -7.13
N GLU A 149 11.14 6.59 -8.07
CA GLU A 149 10.19 6.18 -9.09
C GLU A 149 8.96 5.51 -8.46
N ILE A 150 9.18 4.60 -7.49
CA ILE A 150 8.11 3.88 -6.78
C ILE A 150 7.34 4.82 -5.85
N GLN A 151 8.03 5.75 -5.18
CA GLN A 151 7.38 6.80 -4.37
C GLN A 151 6.37 7.60 -5.21
N ASN A 152 6.71 7.88 -6.47
CA ASN A 152 5.87 8.64 -7.40
C ASN A 152 4.77 7.79 -8.05
N SER A 153 5.12 6.61 -8.58
CA SER A 153 4.20 5.74 -9.33
C SER A 153 3.23 4.99 -8.41
N GLY A 154 3.64 4.71 -7.17
CA GLY A 154 2.86 4.03 -6.16
C GLY A 154 2.93 2.51 -6.25
N LEU A 155 1.98 1.85 -5.59
CA LEU A 155 1.94 0.40 -5.41
C LEU A 155 0.63 -0.18 -5.93
N ASN A 156 0.72 -1.35 -6.56
CA ASN A 156 -0.38 -2.26 -6.80
C ASN A 156 -0.20 -3.51 -5.95
N PHE A 157 -1.28 -4.03 -5.39
CA PHE A 157 -1.27 -5.29 -4.63
C PHE A 157 -1.96 -6.35 -5.46
N ILE A 158 -1.35 -7.51 -5.63
CA ILE A 158 -1.93 -8.68 -6.29
C ILE A 158 -2.07 -9.76 -5.24
N TYR A 159 -3.30 -9.96 -4.77
CA TYR A 159 -3.61 -10.99 -3.79
C TYR A 159 -4.16 -12.23 -4.48
N ASP A 160 -3.27 -13.18 -4.71
CA ASP A 160 -3.60 -14.50 -5.20
C ASP A 160 -4.12 -15.39 -4.08
N MET A 161 -5.40 -15.73 -4.20
CA MET A 161 -6.14 -16.55 -3.27
C MET A 161 -6.36 -17.97 -3.82
N GLN A 162 -5.60 -18.40 -4.83
CA GLN A 162 -5.69 -19.75 -5.36
C GLN A 162 -5.55 -20.78 -4.22
N SER A 163 -6.48 -21.73 -4.18
CA SER A 163 -6.55 -22.80 -3.17
C SER A 163 -6.69 -22.31 -1.71
N CYS A 164 -7.05 -21.04 -1.48
CA CYS A 164 -7.30 -20.51 -0.15
C CYS A 164 -8.60 -21.08 0.44
N SER A 165 -8.48 -21.86 1.52
CA SER A 165 -9.64 -22.27 2.32
C SER A 165 -10.04 -21.17 3.31
N ALA A 166 -11.28 -21.25 3.82
CA ALA A 166 -11.75 -20.31 4.84
C ALA A 166 -10.92 -20.35 6.14
N SER A 167 -10.32 -21.50 6.47
CA SER A 167 -9.45 -21.64 7.67
C SER A 167 -8.04 -21.08 7.47
N GLN A 168 -7.60 -20.90 6.22
CA GLN A 168 -6.29 -20.34 5.88
C GLN A 168 -6.34 -18.81 5.71
N PHE A 169 -7.52 -18.24 5.54
CA PHE A 169 -7.68 -16.81 5.38
C PHE A 169 -7.47 -16.08 6.71
N ASP A 170 -6.34 -15.40 6.82
CA ASP A 170 -6.03 -14.56 7.98
C ASP A 170 -6.62 -13.16 7.81
N MET A 171 -7.82 -12.99 8.34
CA MET A 171 -8.52 -11.72 8.38
C MET A 171 -7.77 -10.64 9.16
N ASN A 172 -7.11 -11.01 10.27
CA ASN A 172 -6.45 -10.04 11.14
C ASN A 172 -5.20 -9.49 10.47
N LEU A 173 -4.39 -10.38 9.87
CA LEU A 173 -3.25 -9.99 9.06
C LEU A 173 -3.68 -9.10 7.89
N SER A 174 -4.74 -9.48 7.17
CA SER A 174 -5.26 -8.69 6.05
C SER A 174 -5.66 -7.27 6.48
N LYS A 175 -6.34 -7.13 7.63
CA LYS A 175 -6.69 -5.82 8.20
C LYS A 175 -5.47 -5.01 8.64
N LYS A 176 -4.44 -5.65 9.18
CA LYS A 176 -3.17 -4.99 9.58
C LYS A 176 -2.42 -4.49 8.35
N ILE A 177 -2.23 -5.34 7.35
CA ILE A 177 -1.60 -4.97 6.06
C ILE A 177 -2.34 -3.78 5.45
N LEU A 178 -3.66 -3.84 5.39
CA LEU A 178 -4.46 -2.77 4.82
C LEU A 178 -4.27 -1.45 5.57
N ARG A 179 -4.41 -1.46 6.91
CA ARG A 179 -4.23 -0.26 7.73
C ARG A 179 -2.83 0.32 7.54
N LEU A 180 -1.82 -0.53 7.39
CA LEU A 180 -0.44 -0.12 7.16
C LEU A 180 -0.25 0.59 5.82
N VAL A 181 -0.81 0.03 4.73
CA VAL A 181 -0.56 0.54 3.37
C VAL A 181 -1.54 1.63 2.92
N GLN A 182 -2.77 1.64 3.45
CA GLN A 182 -3.77 2.63 3.09
C GLN A 182 -3.57 3.94 3.86
N GLY A 183 -2.90 4.90 3.22
CA GLY A 183 -2.77 6.27 3.74
C GLY A 183 -1.77 6.43 4.88
N ASN A 184 -1.05 5.38 5.26
CA ASN A 184 -0.03 5.40 6.31
C ASN A 184 1.34 4.92 5.82
N TYR A 185 1.52 4.74 4.51
CA TYR A 185 2.78 4.31 3.90
C TYR A 185 3.23 5.32 2.84
N PRO A 186 4.54 5.61 2.71
CA PRO A 186 5.08 6.60 1.77
C PRO A 186 5.10 6.13 0.29
N ALA A 187 4.03 5.46 -0.11
CA ALA A 187 3.71 5.16 -1.50
C ALA A 187 2.20 4.95 -1.59
N MET A 188 1.57 5.53 -2.61
CA MET A 188 0.11 5.42 -2.77
C MET A 188 -0.28 4.03 -3.25
N VAL A 189 -1.21 3.37 -2.56
CA VAL A 189 -1.88 2.18 -3.10
C VAL A 189 -2.81 2.62 -4.23
N LYS A 190 -2.49 2.25 -5.47
CA LYS A 190 -3.29 2.56 -6.65
C LYS A 190 -4.41 1.55 -6.83
N THR A 191 -4.07 0.26 -6.79
CA THR A 191 -5.02 -0.83 -7.02
C THR A 191 -4.72 -2.04 -6.15
N ILE A 192 -5.78 -2.75 -5.75
CA ILE A 192 -5.69 -4.08 -5.13
C ILE A 192 -6.44 -5.06 -6.04
N PHE A 193 -5.72 -6.00 -6.62
CA PHE A 193 -6.24 -7.08 -7.43
C PHE A 193 -6.47 -8.31 -6.56
N ILE A 194 -7.69 -8.84 -6.56
CA ILE A 194 -8.02 -10.13 -5.94
C ILE A 194 -8.08 -11.19 -7.04
N VAL A 195 -7.22 -12.20 -6.94
CA VAL A 195 -7.01 -13.22 -7.98
C VAL A 195 -7.40 -14.59 -7.45
N SER A 196 -8.09 -15.39 -8.27
CA SER A 196 -8.41 -16.79 -8.00
C SER A 196 -9.12 -17.03 -6.65
N ALA A 197 -9.84 -16.03 -6.13
CA ALA A 197 -10.49 -16.13 -4.85
C ALA A 197 -11.59 -17.20 -4.80
N PRO A 198 -11.80 -17.84 -3.64
CA PRO A 198 -12.87 -18.81 -3.48
C PRO A 198 -14.24 -18.11 -3.46
N LYS A 199 -15.30 -18.83 -3.87
CA LYS A 199 -16.66 -18.29 -3.95
C LYS A 199 -17.15 -17.69 -2.62
N TRP A 200 -16.78 -18.27 -1.49
CA TRP A 200 -17.16 -17.78 -0.17
C TRP A 200 -16.63 -16.35 0.08
N PHE A 201 -15.43 -16.03 -0.40
CA PHE A 201 -14.81 -14.72 -0.23
C PHE A 201 -15.57 -13.66 -1.03
N LYS A 202 -15.97 -13.99 -2.27
CA LYS A 202 -16.81 -13.12 -3.10
C LYS A 202 -18.13 -12.76 -2.41
N ILE A 203 -18.79 -13.77 -1.86
CA ILE A 203 -20.10 -13.60 -1.20
C ILE A 203 -19.94 -12.74 0.05
N ALA A 204 -18.92 -12.99 0.86
CA ALA A 204 -18.67 -12.27 2.10
C ALA A 204 -18.26 -10.80 1.86
N TYR A 205 -17.41 -10.51 0.87
CA TYR A 205 -16.80 -9.17 0.73
C TYR A 205 -17.27 -8.38 -0.49
N LYS A 206 -18.12 -8.96 -1.35
CA LYS A 206 -18.66 -8.33 -2.56
C LYS A 206 -17.56 -7.76 -3.48
N VAL A 207 -16.44 -8.48 -3.58
CA VAL A 207 -15.26 -8.11 -4.37
C VAL A 207 -15.42 -8.51 -5.84
N THR A 208 -14.81 -7.74 -6.75
CA THR A 208 -14.57 -8.21 -8.11
C THR A 208 -13.33 -9.10 -8.11
N MET A 209 -13.40 -10.24 -8.80
CA MET A 209 -12.32 -11.22 -8.84
C MET A 209 -11.84 -11.37 -10.26
N HIS A 210 -10.54 -11.56 -10.40
CA HIS A 210 -9.90 -11.93 -11.65
C HIS A 210 -9.47 -13.39 -11.56
N SER A 211 -9.57 -14.11 -12.67
CA SER A 211 -8.83 -15.36 -12.84
C SER A 211 -7.33 -15.06 -12.99
N ALA A 212 -6.50 -16.08 -12.79
CA ALA A 212 -5.07 -15.99 -13.06
C ALA A 212 -4.79 -15.52 -14.51
N ASP A 213 -5.51 -16.07 -15.49
CA ASP A 213 -5.37 -15.70 -16.90
C ASP A 213 -5.75 -14.24 -17.17
N GLN A 214 -6.86 -13.77 -16.61
CA GLN A 214 -7.25 -12.37 -16.72
C GLN A 214 -6.21 -11.43 -16.12
N MET A 215 -5.62 -11.79 -14.98
CA MET A 215 -4.56 -11.00 -14.37
C MET A 215 -3.28 -11.01 -15.18
N ARG A 216 -2.87 -12.18 -15.71
CA ARG A 216 -1.75 -12.30 -16.63
C ARG A 216 -1.92 -11.36 -17.83
N ASP A 217 -3.08 -11.38 -18.46
CA ASP A 217 -3.38 -10.53 -19.61
C ASP A 217 -3.36 -9.04 -19.25
N VAL A 218 -3.84 -8.67 -18.05
CA VAL A 218 -3.74 -7.30 -17.53
C VAL A 218 -2.28 -6.88 -17.33
N LEU A 219 -1.47 -7.72 -16.69
CA LEU A 219 -0.05 -7.45 -16.42
C LEU A 219 0.77 -7.32 -17.71
N ILE A 220 0.52 -8.16 -18.70
CA ILE A 220 1.20 -8.09 -20.00
C ILE A 220 0.74 -6.85 -20.77
N THR A 221 -0.57 -6.66 -20.91
CA THR A 221 -1.11 -5.64 -21.83
C THR A 221 -1.02 -4.22 -21.27
N HIS A 222 -1.27 -4.03 -19.97
CA HIS A 222 -1.34 -2.70 -19.36
C HIS A 222 -0.03 -2.28 -18.69
N TYR A 223 0.70 -3.23 -18.13
CA TYR A 223 1.93 -2.95 -17.39
C TYR A 223 3.19 -3.32 -18.15
N GLY A 224 3.10 -4.12 -19.22
CA GLY A 224 4.23 -4.44 -20.10
C GLY A 224 5.13 -5.57 -19.60
N TYR A 225 4.64 -6.42 -18.70
CA TYR A 225 5.38 -7.60 -18.25
C TYR A 225 5.52 -8.64 -19.36
N SER A 226 6.63 -9.39 -19.34
CA SER A 226 6.77 -10.63 -20.10
C SER A 226 6.37 -11.84 -19.25
N LEU A 227 6.14 -13.00 -19.87
CA LEU A 227 5.86 -14.24 -19.12
C LEU A 227 6.99 -14.64 -18.17
N ASN A 228 8.24 -14.23 -18.46
CA ASN A 228 9.40 -14.49 -17.62
C ASN A 228 9.43 -13.65 -16.34
N ASP A 229 8.64 -12.57 -16.29
CA ASP A 229 8.54 -11.71 -15.11
C ASP A 229 7.36 -12.11 -14.20
N LEU A 230 6.51 -13.05 -14.64
CA LEU A 230 5.28 -13.43 -13.95
C LEU A 230 5.40 -14.80 -13.27
N PRO A 231 4.85 -14.96 -12.05
CA PRO A 231 4.91 -16.23 -11.35
C PRO A 231 4.11 -17.32 -12.08
N THR A 232 4.50 -18.57 -11.84
CA THR A 232 3.84 -19.76 -12.41
C THR A 232 2.36 -19.86 -12.05
N SER A 233 1.95 -19.38 -10.86
CA SER A 233 0.54 -19.27 -10.43
C SER A 233 -0.30 -18.34 -11.31
N LEU A 234 0.33 -17.38 -11.98
CA LEU A 234 -0.30 -16.52 -13.00
C LEU A 234 -0.04 -17.02 -14.42
N GLY A 235 0.53 -18.22 -14.60
CA GLY A 235 0.85 -18.78 -15.92
C GLY A 235 2.12 -18.23 -16.57
N GLY A 236 3.02 -17.61 -15.79
CA GLY A 236 4.36 -17.25 -16.24
C GLY A 236 5.39 -18.33 -15.96
N SER A 237 6.67 -17.99 -16.08
CA SER A 237 7.82 -18.89 -15.87
C SER A 237 8.73 -18.45 -14.72
N PHE A 238 8.42 -17.33 -14.04
CA PHE A 238 9.17 -16.91 -12.85
C PHE A 238 8.91 -17.87 -11.70
N ASP A 239 9.96 -18.54 -11.22
CA ASP A 239 9.91 -19.31 -9.99
C ASP A 239 10.39 -18.45 -8.84
N ALA A 240 9.43 -17.93 -8.07
CA ALA A 240 9.73 -17.09 -6.91
C ALA A 240 10.59 -17.84 -5.88
N ILE A 241 10.46 -19.17 -5.78
CA ILE A 241 11.14 -20.00 -4.77
C ILE A 241 12.65 -19.91 -4.89
N ILE A 242 13.16 -19.96 -6.12
CA ILE A 242 14.59 -19.92 -6.40
C ILE A 242 15.19 -18.56 -6.01
N ASP A 243 14.40 -17.49 -6.05
CA ASP A 243 14.87 -16.12 -5.81
C ASP A 243 14.76 -15.66 -4.33
N GLY A 244 14.31 -16.54 -3.43
CA GLY A 244 14.09 -16.20 -2.02
C GLY A 244 15.32 -15.65 -1.30
N ASP A 245 16.48 -16.23 -1.56
CA ASP A 245 17.74 -15.80 -0.95
C ASP A 245 18.20 -14.44 -1.46
N ASN A 246 18.08 -14.19 -2.77
CA ASN A 246 18.43 -12.91 -3.38
C ASN A 246 17.59 -11.77 -2.82
N ARG A 247 16.29 -12.00 -2.58
CA ARG A 247 15.41 -11.00 -1.96
C ARG A 247 15.86 -10.66 -0.54
N TYR A 248 16.20 -11.66 0.27
CA TYR A 248 16.74 -11.41 1.61
C TYR A 248 18.06 -10.64 1.55
N GLN A 249 18.99 -11.02 0.66
CA GLN A 249 20.26 -10.30 0.49
C GLN A 249 20.06 -8.86 0.02
N THR A 250 19.09 -8.63 -0.88
CA THR A 250 18.72 -7.28 -1.33
C THR A 250 18.18 -6.45 -0.17
N CYS A 251 17.30 -7.03 0.66
CA CYS A 251 16.81 -6.37 1.86
C CYS A 251 17.96 -6.02 2.81
N LEU A 252 18.80 -7.00 3.12
CA LEU A 252 19.91 -6.83 4.06
C LEU A 252 20.89 -5.75 3.58
N SER A 253 21.34 -5.81 2.33
CA SER A 253 22.29 -4.84 1.77
C SER A 253 21.73 -3.42 1.72
N THR A 254 20.47 -3.26 1.33
CA THR A 254 19.83 -1.94 1.20
C THR A 254 19.51 -1.31 2.56
N ILE A 255 19.02 -2.11 3.51
CA ILE A 255 18.61 -1.62 4.83
C ILE A 255 19.82 -1.33 5.73
N MET A 256 20.87 -2.14 5.61
CA MET A 256 22.06 -1.99 6.43
C MET A 256 23.03 -0.91 5.90
N ASP A 257 22.77 -0.32 4.74
CA ASP A 257 23.45 0.90 4.31
C ASP A 257 23.12 2.05 5.27
N SER A 258 24.15 2.68 5.85
CA SER A 258 23.98 3.81 6.78
C SER A 258 23.35 5.05 6.13
N GLN A 259 23.35 5.12 4.79
CA GLN A 259 22.69 6.19 4.02
C GLN A 259 21.24 5.84 3.63
N SER A 260 20.77 4.65 4.00
CA SER A 260 19.41 4.19 3.77
C SER A 260 18.42 4.97 4.63
N ILE A 261 17.26 5.30 4.06
CA ILE A 261 16.23 6.08 4.76
C ILE A 261 15.59 5.24 5.87
N CYS A 262 15.58 3.92 5.71
CA CYS A 262 14.95 3.00 6.64
C CYS A 262 15.89 2.40 7.69
N HIS A 263 17.21 2.64 7.60
CA HIS A 263 18.23 2.04 8.47
C HIS A 263 17.86 2.07 9.96
N SER A 264 17.32 3.20 10.46
CA SER A 264 16.99 3.40 11.87
C SER A 264 15.92 2.45 12.43
N TYR A 265 15.16 1.78 11.58
CA TYR A 265 14.13 0.83 12.01
C TYR A 265 14.67 -0.60 12.19
N TYR A 266 15.92 -0.86 11.81
CA TYR A 266 16.46 -2.21 11.76
C TYR A 266 17.70 -2.38 12.64
N SER A 267 17.90 -3.60 13.13
CA SER A 267 19.07 -3.96 13.94
C SER A 267 19.54 -5.38 13.62
N LEU A 268 20.84 -5.61 13.79
CA LEU A 268 21.48 -6.93 13.73
C LEU A 268 21.58 -7.60 15.11
N ASP A 269 21.29 -6.89 16.20
CA ASP A 269 21.43 -7.42 17.55
C ASP A 269 20.17 -8.21 17.95
N TYR A 270 19.90 -9.30 17.23
CA TYR A 270 18.81 -10.21 17.57
C TYR A 270 19.08 -10.83 18.94
N GLN A 271 18.29 -10.44 19.92
CA GLN A 271 18.25 -11.08 21.22
C GLN A 271 17.09 -12.07 21.20
N PRO A 272 17.33 -13.40 21.15
CA PRO A 272 16.25 -14.35 21.30
C PRO A 272 15.60 -14.11 22.68
N VAL A 273 14.27 -13.97 22.72
CA VAL A 273 13.54 -13.89 23.97
C VAL A 273 13.69 -15.24 24.67
N THR A 274 14.71 -15.37 25.50
CA THR A 274 14.82 -16.48 26.45
C THR A 274 13.68 -16.32 27.46
N ALA A 275 13.02 -17.44 27.76
CA ALA A 275 11.81 -17.47 28.57
C ALA A 275 11.93 -16.63 29.86
N LYS A 276 10.88 -15.84 30.12
CA LYS A 276 10.68 -14.89 31.24
C LYS A 276 11.44 -15.19 32.54
N PRO A 277 11.84 -14.12 33.25
CA PRO A 277 11.44 -13.94 34.64
C PRO A 277 10.25 -12.97 34.70
N THR A 278 9.22 -13.38 35.42
CA THR A 278 8.08 -12.56 35.85
C THR A 278 8.50 -11.19 36.37
N SER A 279 7.99 -10.11 35.78
CA SER A 279 7.76 -8.80 36.43
C SER A 279 6.89 -7.90 35.54
N ASN A 280 5.64 -7.71 35.98
CA ASN A 280 4.72 -6.59 35.74
C ASN A 280 5.01 -5.64 34.56
N ILE A 281 4.43 -5.93 33.40
CA ILE A 281 4.10 -4.88 32.43
C ILE A 281 2.62 -4.54 32.65
N LEU A 282 2.41 -3.34 33.19
CA LEU A 282 1.11 -2.69 33.30
C LEU A 282 0.55 -2.51 31.88
N PHE A 283 -0.48 -3.29 31.57
CA PHE A 283 -1.38 -2.97 30.46
C PHE A 283 -2.18 -1.73 30.86
N PHE A 284 -1.93 -0.60 30.20
CA PHE A 284 -2.91 0.49 30.20
C PHE A 284 -4.12 0.02 29.40
N ASN A 285 -5.10 -0.49 30.13
CA ASN A 285 -6.47 -0.68 29.67
C ASN A 285 -7.18 0.68 29.73
N THR A 286 -7.60 1.16 28.56
CA THR A 286 -8.49 2.31 28.31
C THR A 286 -9.34 1.81 27.13
N ASP A 287 -10.64 1.61 27.16
CA ASP A 287 -11.68 2.14 28.01
C ASP A 287 -12.87 1.18 28.16
N HIS A 288 -13.53 1.30 29.30
CA HIS A 288 -14.87 0.81 29.57
C HIS A 288 -15.91 1.47 28.66
N TYR A 289 -16.79 0.67 28.05
CA TYR A 289 -18.20 1.05 27.88
C TYR A 289 -19.06 -0.04 28.54
N HIS A 290 -19.57 0.30 29.73
CA HIS A 290 -20.66 -0.41 30.37
C HIS A 290 -21.95 -0.14 29.60
N HIS A 291 -22.64 -1.20 29.17
CA HIS A 291 -24.10 -1.18 29.26
C HIS A 291 -24.56 -2.44 29.98
N ASN A 292 -25.25 -2.20 31.08
CA ASN A 292 -25.69 -3.14 32.08
C ASN A 292 -27.17 -3.44 31.79
N GLN A 293 -27.54 -4.71 31.60
CA GLN A 293 -28.88 -5.19 31.99
C GLN A 293 -28.76 -6.63 32.49
N ASN A 294 -29.13 -6.79 33.77
CA ASN A 294 -29.36 -8.05 34.46
C ASN A 294 -30.65 -8.72 33.93
N GLN A 295 -30.69 -10.06 33.84
CA GLN A 295 -31.31 -10.95 34.85
C GLN A 295 -31.41 -12.42 34.34
N ASP A 296 -31.11 -13.32 35.29
CA ASP A 296 -31.66 -14.65 35.57
C ASP A 296 -31.40 -15.89 34.69
N ALA A 297 -30.49 -16.72 35.22
CA ALA A 297 -30.67 -18.10 35.68
C ALA A 297 -31.21 -19.25 34.78
N THR A 298 -30.45 -20.35 34.84
CA THR A 298 -30.77 -21.79 34.69
C THR A 298 -30.66 -22.52 33.33
N SER A 299 -29.75 -23.51 33.37
CA SER A 299 -29.80 -24.87 32.77
C SER A 299 -29.37 -25.11 31.31
N SER A 300 -28.28 -25.88 31.20
CA SER A 300 -27.96 -26.96 30.25
C SER A 300 -28.63 -27.01 28.86
N GLN A 301 -27.82 -26.98 27.78
CA GLN A 301 -27.77 -28.03 26.73
C GLN A 301 -26.70 -27.72 25.64
N THR A 302 -26.32 -28.79 24.96
CA THR A 302 -25.28 -29.05 23.92
C THR A 302 -25.33 -28.20 22.63
N PRO A 303 -24.25 -28.21 21.80
CA PRO A 303 -23.99 -27.17 20.81
C PRO A 303 -24.55 -27.49 19.41
N THR A 304 -25.24 -26.52 18.80
CA THR A 304 -25.49 -26.48 17.35
C THR A 304 -25.41 -25.05 16.81
N ALA A 305 -24.90 -24.94 15.59
CA ALA A 305 -24.94 -23.81 14.66
C ALA A 305 -23.83 -22.73 14.77
N SER A 306 -22.98 -22.77 13.76
CA SER A 306 -22.00 -21.77 13.34
C SER A 306 -22.64 -20.40 13.07
N VAL A 307 -22.25 -19.40 13.87
CA VAL A 307 -22.56 -18.00 13.63
C VAL A 307 -21.57 -17.46 12.58
N VAL A 308 -22.06 -17.26 11.36
CA VAL A 308 -21.38 -16.50 10.32
C VAL A 308 -21.31 -15.05 10.77
N SER A 309 -20.13 -14.59 11.20
CA SER A 309 -19.89 -13.21 11.55
C SER A 309 -19.97 -12.33 10.30
N SER A 310 -20.75 -11.26 10.40
CA SER A 310 -20.93 -10.31 9.30
C SER A 310 -19.61 -9.61 8.93
N PRO A 311 -19.33 -9.37 7.65
CA PRO A 311 -18.10 -8.72 7.19
C PRO A 311 -17.99 -7.30 7.76
N SER A 312 -16.83 -6.96 8.33
CA SER A 312 -16.52 -5.60 8.79
C SER A 312 -16.63 -4.61 7.63
N LYS A 313 -17.37 -3.50 7.82
CA LYS A 313 -17.59 -2.41 6.84
C LYS A 313 -16.29 -1.89 6.20
N SER A 314 -15.16 -2.02 6.89
CA SER A 314 -13.82 -1.66 6.39
C SER A 314 -13.39 -2.43 5.14
N LEU A 315 -13.71 -3.72 4.99
CA LEU A 315 -13.34 -4.50 3.79
C LEU A 315 -14.21 -4.21 2.57
N VAL A 316 -15.48 -3.86 2.80
CA VAL A 316 -16.41 -3.49 1.71
C VAL A 316 -16.03 -2.13 1.12
N ALA A 317 -15.52 -1.21 1.94
CA ALA A 317 -15.01 0.09 1.49
C ALA A 317 -13.78 -0.04 0.56
N ILE A 318 -12.96 -1.09 0.72
CA ILE A 318 -11.75 -1.35 -0.09
C ILE A 318 -12.09 -1.60 -1.56
N VAL A 319 -13.21 -2.24 -1.85
CA VAL A 319 -13.63 -2.56 -3.23
C VAL A 319 -14.28 -1.36 -3.92
N GLN A 320 -14.82 -0.42 -3.13
CA GLN A 320 -15.62 0.70 -3.64
C GLN A 320 -14.80 1.95 -3.98
N LEU A 321 -13.47 1.92 -3.83
CA LEU A 321 -12.57 3.05 -4.12
C LEU A 321 -12.57 3.53 -5.59
N ARG A 322 -13.28 2.86 -6.50
CA ARG A 322 -13.40 3.30 -7.90
C ARG A 322 -14.42 4.44 -8.15
N ARG A 323 -15.18 4.92 -7.15
CA ARG A 323 -16.29 5.88 -7.41
C ARG A 323 -16.09 7.33 -6.98
N ASN A 324 -15.13 7.68 -6.13
CA ASN A 324 -15.14 8.99 -5.48
C ASN A 324 -13.97 9.93 -5.82
N HIS A 325 -13.10 9.62 -6.78
CA HIS A 325 -11.97 10.49 -7.12
C HIS A 325 -12.19 11.43 -8.32
N ASP A 326 -13.32 11.35 -9.04
CA ASP A 326 -13.64 12.21 -10.20
C ASP A 326 -14.81 13.17 -9.96
N SER A 327 -15.04 13.63 -8.72
CA SER A 327 -16.12 14.59 -8.44
C SER A 327 -15.71 15.63 -7.42
N SER A 328 -14.68 16.41 -7.75
CA SER A 328 -14.45 17.71 -7.12
C SER A 328 -13.82 18.68 -8.11
N ALA A 329 -14.56 19.01 -9.17
CA ALA A 329 -14.37 20.22 -9.93
C ALA A 329 -15.75 20.83 -10.23
N SER A 330 -15.87 22.13 -9.95
CA SER A 330 -17.03 23.03 -10.16
C SER A 330 -18.18 22.94 -9.14
N SER A 331 -18.21 23.88 -8.19
CA SER A 331 -19.13 25.03 -8.26
C SER A 331 -19.14 25.81 -6.95
N SER A 332 -18.51 26.97 -6.96
CA SER A 332 -18.74 28.07 -6.04
C SER A 332 -19.27 29.25 -6.86
N GLN A 333 -20.53 29.65 -6.60
CA GLN A 333 -21.03 31.04 -6.47
C GLN A 333 -22.58 31.04 -6.43
N ILE A 334 -23.20 31.33 -5.29
CA ILE A 334 -23.75 32.63 -4.79
C ILE A 334 -25.28 32.77 -5.00
N ARG A 335 -25.97 32.75 -3.85
CA ARG A 335 -27.21 33.46 -3.39
C ARG A 335 -28.30 33.90 -4.39
N GLY A 336 -29.54 33.56 -4.04
CA GLY A 336 -30.74 34.37 -4.34
C GLY A 336 -32.05 33.72 -3.90
N ARG A 337 -32.87 34.42 -3.11
CA ARG A 337 -34.09 33.96 -2.42
C ARG A 337 -35.32 33.74 -3.32
N LYS A 338 -36.25 32.94 -2.79
CA LYS A 338 -37.72 33.18 -2.58
C LYS A 338 -38.74 32.35 -3.41
N ARG A 339 -39.43 31.46 -2.67
CA ARG A 339 -40.88 31.11 -2.58
C ARG A 339 -41.76 30.79 -3.82
N GLU A 340 -42.67 29.84 -3.53
CA GLU A 340 -44.02 29.58 -4.13
C GLU A 340 -44.02 28.85 -5.49
N SER A 341 -44.39 27.57 -5.58
CA SER A 341 -45.67 26.85 -5.44
C SER A 341 -46.46 26.69 -6.75
N SER A 342 -46.87 25.43 -6.99
CA SER A 342 -48.02 24.95 -7.78
C SER A 342 -47.88 24.69 -9.30
N SER A 343 -48.19 23.42 -9.67
CA SER A 343 -49.03 22.96 -10.80
C SER A 343 -48.53 23.29 -12.23
N SER A 344 -48.87 22.63 -13.34
CA SER A 344 -49.81 21.59 -13.75
C SER A 344 -49.46 21.26 -15.22
N THR A 345 -49.57 20.00 -15.61
CA THR A 345 -50.08 19.49 -16.91
C THR A 345 -49.59 20.04 -18.27
N ASP A 346 -49.03 19.09 -19.03
CA ASP A 346 -49.41 18.66 -20.38
C ASP A 346 -48.91 19.33 -21.67
N SER A 347 -48.82 18.43 -22.66
CA SER A 347 -48.95 18.58 -24.11
C SER A 347 -47.71 18.78 -25.01
N GLU A 348 -47.37 17.67 -25.67
CA GLU A 348 -47.48 17.51 -27.14
C GLU A 348 -46.36 18.11 -28.05
N LYS A 349 -45.38 17.26 -28.34
CA LYS A 349 -45.11 16.69 -29.68
C LYS A 349 -45.10 17.64 -30.90
N ARG A 350 -43.91 17.88 -31.45
CA ARG A 350 -43.67 17.93 -32.93
C ARG A 350 -42.18 17.95 -33.29
N ARG A 351 -41.79 17.00 -34.17
CA ARG A 351 -40.93 17.11 -35.37
C ARG A 351 -39.79 18.16 -35.31
N ARG A 352 -38.53 17.86 -35.62
CA ARG A 352 -38.01 17.29 -36.88
C ARG A 352 -36.47 17.28 -36.84
N SER A 353 -35.87 16.41 -37.65
CA SER A 353 -34.58 16.57 -38.37
C SER A 353 -33.25 16.24 -37.67
N ASN A 354 -32.56 15.32 -38.33
CA ASN A 354 -31.12 15.06 -38.33
C ASN A 354 -30.28 16.34 -38.45
N GLU A 355 -29.21 16.42 -37.67
CA GLU A 355 -27.97 17.05 -38.13
C GLU A 355 -26.77 16.44 -37.38
N SER A 356 -25.82 15.98 -38.19
CA SER A 356 -24.53 15.38 -37.83
C SER A 356 -23.56 16.46 -37.33
N LEU A 357 -22.90 16.22 -36.19
CA LEU A 357 -21.76 17.02 -35.72
C LEU A 357 -20.75 16.12 -34.98
N ILE A 358 -19.73 15.71 -35.73
CA ILE A 358 -18.29 15.72 -35.38
C ILE A 358 -17.99 15.61 -33.87
N GLU A 359 -17.62 14.41 -33.41
CA GLU A 359 -16.88 14.23 -32.15
C GLU A 359 -15.39 14.50 -32.43
N GLU A 360 -14.87 15.62 -31.92
CA GLU A 360 -13.43 15.85 -31.81
C GLU A 360 -12.86 15.02 -30.65
N GLU A 361 -11.81 14.24 -30.92
CA GLU A 361 -10.98 13.59 -29.90
C GLU A 361 -10.27 14.64 -29.01
N PRO A 362 -10.25 14.49 -27.68
CA PRO A 362 -9.37 15.28 -26.84
C PRO A 362 -7.92 14.78 -26.92
N PRO A 363 -6.91 15.67 -26.81
CA PRO A 363 -5.52 15.35 -27.12
C PRO A 363 -4.86 14.48 -26.05
N LYS A 364 -4.14 13.45 -26.50
CA LYS A 364 -3.23 12.63 -25.68
C LYS A 364 -2.11 13.49 -25.09
N MET A 365 -2.16 13.80 -23.80
CA MET A 365 -0.99 14.27 -23.05
C MET A 365 0.04 13.14 -22.95
N ARG A 366 1.19 13.35 -23.61
CA ARG A 366 2.39 12.52 -23.46
C ARG A 366 3.03 12.85 -22.11
N SER A 367 3.08 11.88 -21.20
CA SER A 367 3.94 11.92 -20.02
C SER A 367 5.38 11.61 -20.44
N LEU A 368 6.18 12.65 -20.66
CA LEU A 368 7.63 12.55 -20.74
C LEU A 368 8.19 13.25 -19.51
N ILE A 369 8.67 12.46 -18.54
CA ILE A 369 9.66 12.93 -17.58
C ILE A 369 10.81 11.93 -17.65
N TYR A 370 11.88 12.39 -18.29
CA TYR A 370 13.17 11.74 -18.39
C TYR A 370 13.95 12.03 -17.10
N ILE A 371 14.46 11.00 -16.44
CA ILE A 371 15.35 11.12 -15.28
C ILE A 371 16.79 11.00 -15.80
N PRO A 372 17.68 11.98 -15.56
CA PRO A 372 19.07 11.87 -15.98
C PRO A 372 19.80 10.76 -15.20
N GLN A 373 20.49 9.89 -15.92
CA GLN A 373 21.62 9.14 -15.36
C GLN A 373 22.81 10.12 -15.23
N GLU A 374 23.28 10.37 -14.01
CA GLU A 374 24.64 10.90 -13.79
C GLU A 374 25.60 9.72 -13.68
N ILE A 375 26.42 9.48 -14.70
CA ILE A 375 27.78 10.01 -14.90
C ILE A 375 28.74 9.52 -13.82
N SER A 376 29.39 8.42 -14.20
CA SER A 376 30.70 7.97 -13.75
C SER A 376 31.81 8.93 -14.22
N SER A 377 32.85 9.04 -13.40
CA SER A 377 34.20 9.59 -13.64
C SER A 377 34.31 11.13 -13.66
N LYS A 378 35.28 11.79 -13.03
CA LYS A 378 36.67 11.46 -12.65
C LYS A 378 37.07 12.21 -11.38
#